data_AF-A0A4Q3EWM9-F1
#
_entry.id   AF-A0A4Q3EWM9-F1
#
_cell.length_a   1.000
_cell.length_b   1.000
_cell.length_c   1.000
_cell.angle_alpha   90.00
_cell.angle_beta   90.00
_cell.angle_gamma   90.00
#
_symmetry.space_group_name_H-M   'P 1'
#
loop_
_entity.id
_entity.type
_entity.pdbx_description
1 polymer ?
#
loop_
_entity_poly.entity_id
_entity_poly.type
_entity_poly.pdbx_seq_one_letter_code
_entity_poly.pdbx_strand_id
1 'polypeptide(L)' 'SSYTLSSTTYTNKFSASIWLDNFYGVQFHPEKSGTYGETLLINFTKI' A
#
# COMPACT_ATOMS: atom_id res chain seq x y z
N SER A 1 0.82 8.51 -10.92
CA SER A 1 -0.22 7.95 -11.81
C SER A 1 -1.58 8.27 -11.20
N SER A 2 -2.67 8.26 -11.98
CA SER A 2 -4.03 8.50 -11.46
C SER A 2 -4.47 7.50 -10.39
N TYR A 3 -3.81 6.34 -10.32
CA TYR A 3 -4.11 5.25 -9.39
C TYR A 3 -3.14 5.14 -8.21
N THR A 4 -2.16 6.05 -8.09
CA THR A 4 -1.17 6.02 -7.01
C THR A 4 -1.80 6.50 -5.70
N LEU A 5 -1.85 5.67 -4.66
CA LEU A 5 -2.28 6.07 -3.31
C LEU A 5 -1.11 6.62 -2.49
N SER A 6 0.03 5.95 -2.53
CA SER A 6 1.25 6.39 -1.87
C SER A 6 2.46 6.16 -2.77
N SER A 7 3.49 6.97 -2.59
CA SER A 7 4.76 6.85 -3.31
C SER A 7 5.91 6.76 -2.33
N THR A 8 6.99 6.09 -2.75
CA THR A 8 8.28 6.13 -2.07
C THR A 8 9.39 6.30 -3.10
N THR A 9 10.62 6.53 -2.63
CA THR A 9 11.78 6.73 -3.49
C THR A 9 12.85 5.73 -3.13
N TYR A 10 13.25 4.93 -4.11
CA TYR A 10 14.48 4.12 -4.07
C TYR A 10 15.13 4.21 -5.44
N THR A 11 16.21 4.99 -5.54
CA THR A 11 16.79 5.51 -6.79
C THR A 11 15.83 6.42 -7.57
N ASN A 12 14.65 5.92 -7.94
CA ASN A 12 13.59 6.67 -8.60
C ASN A 12 12.34 6.70 -7.72
N LYS A 13 11.46 7.69 -7.94
CA LYS A 13 10.14 7.75 -7.31
C LYS A 13 9.22 6.72 -7.96
N PHE A 14 8.56 5.89 -7.16
CA PHE A 14 7.61 4.90 -7.63
C PHE A 14 6.39 4.81 -6.70
N SER A 15 5.35 4.10 -7.13
CA SER A 15 4.13 3.90 -6.34
C SER A 15 4.37 2.81 -5.29
N ALA A 16 4.24 3.14 -4.01
CA ALA A 16 4.32 2.18 -2.92
C ALA A 16 2.97 1.48 -2.67
N SER A 17 1.87 2.15 -3.00
CA SER A 17 0.53 1.56 -3.06
C SER A 17 -0.32 2.15 -4.18
N ILE A 18 -1.26 1.34 -4.67
CA ILE A 18 -2.19 1.69 -5.75
C ILE A 18 -3.61 1.31 -5.39
N TRP A 19 -4.57 1.98 -6.03
CA TRP A 19 -5.99 1.69 -5.92
C TRP A 19 -6.75 2.01 -7.20
N LEU A 20 -7.65 1.11 -7.57
CA LEU A 20 -8.63 1.28 -8.63
C LEU A 20 -9.89 0.50 -8.26
N ASP A 21 -10.98 1.22 -7.99
CA ASP A 21 -12.28 0.64 -7.61
C ASP A 21 -12.22 -0.30 -6.41
N ASN A 22 -12.38 -1.60 -6.59
CA ASN A 22 -12.26 -2.60 -5.51
C ASN A 22 -10.89 -3.29 -5.47
N PHE A 23 -9.93 -2.84 -6.29
CA PHE A 23 -8.57 -3.39 -6.35
C PHE A 23 -7.60 -2.53 -5.55
N TYR A 24 -6.89 -3.17 -4.62
CA TYR A 24 -5.89 -2.55 -3.77
C TYR A 24 -4.57 -3.31 -3.91
N GLY A 25 -3.46 -2.58 -4.00
CA GLY A 25 -2.13 -3.17 -4.12
C GLY A 25 -1.10 -2.41 -3.32
N VAL A 26 -0.18 -3.13 -2.68
CA VAL A 26 0.98 -2.58 -1.97
C VAL A 26 2.24 -3.26 -2.52
N GLN A 27 3.30 -2.48 -2.69
CA GLN A 27 4.59 -3.01 -3.15
C GLN A 27 5.40 -3.61 -1.98
N PHE A 28 5.21 -3.12 -0.77
CA PHE A 28 5.82 -3.67 0.44
C PHE A 28 5.03 -4.87 0.97
N HIS A 29 5.64 -5.62 1.90
CA HIS A 29 5.05 -6.79 2.55
C HIS A 29 4.37 -6.36 3.86
N PRO A 30 3.05 -6.09 3.89
CA PRO A 30 2.36 -5.68 5.12
C PRO A 30 2.49 -6.74 6.22
N GLU A 31 2.52 -8.02 5.88
CA GLU A 31 2.71 -9.14 6.81
C GLU A 31 4.10 -9.15 7.47
N LYS A 32 5.08 -8.44 6.92
CA LYS A 32 6.44 -8.28 7.47
C LYS A 32 6.71 -6.90 8.05
N SER A 33 5.70 -6.03 8.11
CA SER A 33 5.85 -4.61 8.49
C SER A 33 5.42 -4.32 9.94
N GLY A 34 5.37 -5.35 10.79
CA GLY A 34 5.05 -5.24 12.22
C GLY A 34 3.68 -4.60 12.49
N THR A 35 3.60 -3.79 13.55
CA THR A 35 2.35 -3.14 14.00
C THR A 35 1.71 -2.25 12.94
N TYR A 36 2.51 -1.59 12.09
CA TYR A 36 2.00 -0.76 11.00
C TYR A 36 1.39 -1.61 9.87
N GLY A 37 2.03 -2.73 9.55
CA GLY A 37 1.52 -3.69 8.58
C GLY A 37 0.21 -4.33 9.03
N GLU A 38 0.15 -4.76 10.29
CA GLU A 38 -1.08 -5.27 10.91
C GLU A 38 -2.22 -4.23 10.88
N THR A 39 -1.92 -2.98 11.25
CA THR A 39 -2.90 -1.88 11.19
C THR A 39 -3.46 -1.69 9.79
N LEU A 40 -2.61 -1.76 8.76
CA LEU A 40 -3.05 -1.66 7.37
C LEU A 40 -3.97 -2.82 6.98
N LEU A 41 -3.64 -4.05 7.37
CA LEU A 41 -4.48 -5.23 7.09
C LEU A 41 -5.83 -5.14 7.82
N ILE A 42 -5.84 -4.74 9.09
CA ILE A 42 -7.09 -4.52 9.84
C ILE A 42 -7.96 -3.46 9.15
N ASN A 43 -7.36 -2.36 8.69
CA ASN A 43 -8.11 -1.33 7.97
C ASN A 43 -8.70 -1.89 6.66
N PHE A 44 -7.93 -2.69 5.91
CA PHE A 44 -8.42 -3.32 4.68
C PHE A 44 -9.63 -4.24 4.93
N THR A 45 -9.66 -4.98 6.04
CA THR A 45 -10.81 -5.84 6.40
C THR A 45 -12.10 -5.07 6.75
N LYS A 46 -12.01 -3.76 6.94
CA LYS A 46 -13.13 -2.89 7.33
C LYS A 46 -13.64 -1.99 6.20
N ILE A 47 -13.08 -2.15 5.00
CA ILE A 47 -13.54 -1.50 3.76
C ILE A 47 -14.79 -2.22 3.27
#